data_AF-A0A931RQH7-F1
#
_entry.id   AF-A0A931RQH7-F1
#
_cell.length_a   1.000
_cell.length_b   1.000
_cell.length_c   1.000
_cell.angle_alpha   90.00
_cell.angle_beta   90.00
_cell.angle_gamma   90.00
#
_symmetry.space_group_name_H-M   'P 1'
#
loop_
_entity.id
_entity.type
_entity.pdbx_description
1 polymer ?
#
loop_
_entity_poly.entity_id
_entity_poly.type
_entity_poly.pdbx_seq_one_letter_code
_entity_poly.pdbx_strand_id
1 'polypeptide(L)'
;MDEASVFLLVLVVIILALAVFSYQGAAVGIPPYANPPNPNAEFGVIHDRRTGSGGSGRVEPYVNPPPPPPPPVLLERLETLRKNFKVSISGAKSRDVKGEYVDIIYSGDERLNISGWRIGNSRGAGFQLGHTTNLPGLTPIGNQDQLVATKGARIHVVTARSPIGSNFRANKCVSYFTQFNAFRPSLPGPCPSPSREPGVDALSDKCFSYVRGNLNSCKTPLSLPFDLGNECRDFISRVATYDYCITNHRYDTDFYKNEWWTYLNREDPLWSDIRDVITLTDESGNVITTTSY
;
A
#
# COMPACT_ATOMS: atom_id res chain seq x y z
N MET A 1 30.40 -44.99 -9.97
CA MET A 1 30.40 -43.84 -9.03
C MET A 1 29.29 -44.11 -8.04
N ASP A 2 29.56 -44.10 -6.74
CA ASP A 2 28.49 -44.24 -5.74
C ASP A 2 27.63 -42.96 -5.68
N GLU A 3 26.43 -43.05 -5.11
CA GLU A 3 25.52 -41.91 -5.04
C GLU A 3 26.11 -40.72 -4.26
N ALA A 4 26.97 -40.99 -3.27
CA ALA A 4 27.65 -39.95 -2.49
C ALA A 4 28.61 -39.13 -3.36
N SER A 5 29.29 -39.78 -4.31
CA SER A 5 30.21 -39.16 -5.26
C SER A 5 29.48 -38.27 -6.26
N VAL A 6 28.27 -38.66 -6.67
CA VAL A 6 27.42 -37.85 -7.56
C VAL A 6 26.91 -36.61 -6.84
N PHE A 7 26.46 -36.76 -5.59
CA PHE A 7 26.01 -35.63 -4.77
C PHE A 7 27.11 -34.60 -4.51
N LEU A 8 28.33 -35.05 -4.20
CA LEU A 8 29.46 -34.15 -3.97
C LEU A 8 29.81 -33.36 -5.25
N LEU A 9 29.75 -34.00 -6.41
CA LEU A 9 30.07 -33.37 -7.70
C LEU A 9 29.02 -32.31 -8.07
N VAL A 10 27.73 -32.60 -7.86
CA VAL A 10 26.65 -31.63 -8.05
C VAL A 10 26.80 -30.43 -7.11
N LEU A 11 27.15 -30.66 -5.84
CA LEU A 11 27.30 -29.60 -4.85
C LEU A 11 28.50 -28.68 -5.17
N VAL A 12 29.61 -29.24 -5.64
CA VAL A 12 30.77 -28.46 -6.11
C VAL A 12 30.43 -27.61 -7.33
N VAL A 13 29.67 -28.16 -8.29
CA VAL A 13 29.22 -27.40 -9.47
C VAL A 13 28.30 -26.24 -9.09
N ILE A 14 27.39 -26.43 -8.14
CA ILE A 14 26.50 -25.37 -7.63
C ILE A 14 27.31 -24.27 -6.93
N ILE A 15 28.27 -24.64 -6.08
CA ILE A 15 29.13 -23.67 -5.38
C ILE A 15 29.97 -22.86 -6.37
N LEU A 16 30.55 -23.51 -7.39
CA LEU A 16 31.30 -22.83 -8.44
C LEU A 16 30.43 -21.90 -9.29
N ALA A 17 29.19 -22.29 -9.60
CA ALA A 17 28.25 -21.43 -10.31
C ALA A 17 27.90 -20.16 -9.51
N LEU A 18 27.68 -20.30 -8.19
CA LEU A 18 27.37 -19.16 -7.32
C LEU A 18 28.58 -18.21 -7.13
N ALA A 19 29.80 -18.75 -7.13
CA ALA A 19 31.03 -17.95 -7.07
C ALA A 19 31.28 -17.13 -8.35
N VAL A 20 30.86 -17.63 -9.52
CA VAL A 20 30.98 -16.91 -10.80
C VAL A 20 29.95 -15.77 -10.91
N PHE A 21 28.74 -15.96 -10.38
CA PHE A 21 27.71 -14.91 -10.39
C PHE A 21 27.99 -13.74 -9.43
N SER A 22 28.82 -13.94 -8.39
CA SER A 22 29.17 -12.89 -7.44
C SER A 22 30.33 -11.99 -7.91
N TYR A 23 31.00 -12.32 -9.03
CA TYR A 23 32.13 -11.55 -9.55
C TYR A 23 31.79 -10.58 -10.69
N GLN A 24 30.55 -10.56 -11.17
CA GLN A 24 30.07 -9.58 -12.17
C GLN A 24 29.16 -8.52 -11.53
N GLY A 25 29.64 -7.91 -10.44
CA GLY A 25 29.13 -6.62 -9.96
C GLY A 25 29.64 -5.52 -10.87
N ALA A 26 28.85 -5.18 -11.89
CA ALA A 26 29.11 -4.07 -12.80
C ALA A 26 29.29 -2.75 -12.03
N ALA A 27 30.37 -2.06 -12.34
CA ALA A 27 30.71 -0.73 -11.86
C ALA A 27 29.59 0.27 -12.22
N VAL A 28 28.89 0.78 -11.20
CA VAL A 28 28.03 1.95 -11.34
C VAL A 28 28.95 3.17 -11.22
N GLY A 29 29.12 3.89 -12.33
CA GLY A 29 29.86 5.14 -12.39
C GLY A 29 29.26 6.18 -11.44
N ILE A 30 30.07 6.65 -10.51
CA ILE A 30 29.77 7.80 -9.67
C ILE A 30 29.89 9.05 -10.55
N PRO A 31 28.85 9.90 -10.69
CA PRO A 31 29.02 11.17 -11.39
C PRO A 31 29.99 12.07 -10.63
N PRO A 32 30.80 12.90 -11.32
CA PRO A 32 31.78 13.75 -10.68
C PRO A 32 31.10 14.76 -9.75
N TYR A 33 31.65 14.90 -8.55
CA TYR A 33 31.29 15.95 -7.60
C TYR A 33 31.33 17.31 -8.29
N ALA A 34 30.21 18.02 -8.23
CA ALA A 34 30.17 19.44 -8.55
C ALA A 34 31.13 20.17 -7.58
N ASN A 35 32.03 20.97 -8.15
CA ASN A 35 32.92 21.83 -7.37
C ASN A 35 32.12 22.72 -6.42
N PRO A 36 32.60 22.95 -5.18
CA PRO A 36 31.97 23.90 -4.28
C PRO A 36 32.01 25.31 -4.88
N PRO A 37 30.97 26.13 -4.64
CA PRO A 37 30.97 27.52 -5.08
C PRO A 37 32.12 28.30 -4.42
N ASN A 38 32.81 29.04 -5.29
CA ASN A 38 33.85 30.04 -5.05
C ASN A 38 33.90 30.62 -3.60
N PRO A 39 35.01 30.45 -2.86
CA PRO A 39 35.19 31.04 -1.51
C PRO A 39 35.33 32.58 -1.52
N ASN A 40 35.33 33.22 -2.69
CA ASN A 40 35.45 34.68 -2.84
C ASN A 40 34.13 35.36 -3.23
N ALA A 41 32.97 34.76 -2.92
CA ALA A 41 31.71 35.49 -3.00
C ALA A 41 31.66 36.54 -1.87
N GLU A 42 31.92 37.78 -2.28
CA GLU A 42 31.99 39.00 -1.51
C GLU A 42 30.70 39.22 -0.69
N PHE A 43 30.69 38.75 0.56
CA PHE A 43 29.68 39.15 1.54
C PHE A 43 30.02 40.55 2.03
N GLY A 44 29.07 41.46 1.84
CA GLY A 44 29.17 42.86 2.24
C GLY A 44 29.60 43.04 3.69
N VAL A 45 30.74 43.70 3.86
CA VAL A 45 31.27 44.16 5.15
C VAL A 45 30.34 45.26 5.67
N ILE A 46 29.59 44.98 6.73
CA ILE A 46 28.97 46.02 7.55
C ILE A 46 30.04 46.48 8.55
N HIS A 47 30.47 47.74 8.42
CA HIS A 47 31.29 48.41 9.42
C HIS A 47 30.50 48.63 10.70
N ASP A 48 30.92 47.95 11.77
CA ASP A 48 30.38 48.14 13.10
C ASP A 48 30.97 49.40 13.73
N ARG A 49 30.12 50.41 13.94
CA ARG A 49 30.50 51.71 14.54
C ARG A 49 30.27 51.62 16.04
N ARG A 50 31.34 51.31 16.79
CA ARG A 50 31.36 51.48 18.25
C ARG A 50 31.19 52.95 18.61
N THR A 51 30.09 53.25 19.29
CA THR A 51 29.99 54.36 20.25
C THR A 51 29.26 53.82 21.47
N GLY A 52 29.97 53.78 22.61
CA GLY A 52 29.43 53.32 23.87
C GLY A 52 28.54 54.35 24.55
N SER A 53 27.75 53.88 25.51
CA SER A 53 27.48 54.60 26.77
C SER A 53 26.77 53.64 27.72
N GLY A 54 27.17 53.65 28.98
CA GLY A 54 26.68 52.75 30.01
C GLY A 54 25.20 52.98 30.36
N GLY A 55 24.53 51.89 30.71
CA GLY A 55 23.20 51.89 31.29
C GLY A 55 22.96 50.57 32.00
N SER A 56 22.99 50.61 33.34
CA SER A 56 22.56 49.50 34.20
C SER A 56 21.04 49.34 34.04
N GLY A 57 20.64 48.48 33.09
CA GLY A 57 19.25 48.14 32.81
C GLY A 57 18.99 46.68 33.20
N ARG A 58 17.99 46.49 34.06
CA ARG A 58 17.45 45.18 34.48
C ARG A 58 17.14 44.33 33.23
N VAL A 59 17.75 43.15 33.12
CA VAL A 59 17.44 42.18 32.05
C VAL A 59 16.06 41.60 32.35
N GLU A 60 15.04 42.06 31.65
CA GLU A 60 13.76 41.35 31.61
C GLU A 60 13.93 40.06 30.79
N PRO A 61 13.35 38.93 31.24
CA PRO A 61 13.40 37.69 30.49
C PRO A 61 12.69 37.87 29.15
N TYR A 62 13.41 37.57 28.06
CA TYR A 62 12.87 37.54 26.71
C TYR A 62 11.79 36.46 26.64
N VAL A 63 10.52 36.85 26.78
CA VAL A 63 9.39 35.98 26.51
C VAL A 63 9.31 35.87 25.00
N ASN A 64 9.66 34.69 24.45
CA ASN A 64 9.50 34.45 23.02
C ASN A 64 8.04 34.73 22.64
N PRO A 65 7.79 35.62 21.66
CA PRO A 65 6.43 35.88 21.21
C PRO A 65 5.82 34.57 20.70
N PRO A 66 4.52 34.34 20.95
CA PRO A 66 3.84 33.15 20.44
C PRO A 66 3.97 33.10 18.91
N PRO A 67 4.14 31.89 18.33
CA PRO A 67 4.27 31.74 16.88
C PRO A 67 3.06 32.36 16.17
N PRO A 68 3.28 33.04 15.03
CA PRO A 68 2.21 33.70 14.30
C PRO A 68 1.15 32.69 13.85
N PRO A 69 -0.13 33.09 13.81
CA PRO A 69 -1.20 32.22 13.35
C PRO A 69 -0.96 31.79 11.89
N PRO A 70 -1.36 30.57 11.51
CA PRO A 70 -1.18 30.08 10.15
C PRO A 70 -1.95 30.96 9.14
N PRO A 71 -1.47 31.04 7.88
CA PRO A 71 -2.14 31.83 6.85
C PRO A 71 -3.60 31.39 6.64
N PRO A 72 -4.55 32.32 6.36
CA PRO A 72 -5.98 32.01 6.23
C PRO A 72 -6.32 30.85 5.28
N VAL A 73 -5.57 30.71 4.17
CA VAL A 73 -5.74 29.66 3.16
C VAL A 73 -5.48 28.25 3.72
N LEU A 74 -4.54 28.11 4.66
CA LEU A 74 -4.22 26.82 5.27
C LEU A 74 -5.32 26.38 6.24
N LEU A 75 -5.90 27.33 6.98
CA LEU A 75 -6.97 27.05 7.94
C LEU A 75 -8.23 26.56 7.21
N GLU A 76 -8.61 27.24 6.13
CA GLU A 76 -9.79 26.88 5.31
C GLU A 76 -9.65 25.49 4.67
N ARG A 77 -8.45 25.16 4.17
CA ARG A 77 -8.17 23.82 3.64
C ARG A 77 -8.30 22.74 4.72
N LEU A 78 -7.72 22.96 5.91
CA LEU A 78 -7.82 22.02 7.04
C LEU A 78 -9.28 21.81 7.47
N GLU A 79 -10.10 22.85 7.51
CA GLU A 79 -11.53 22.73 7.80
C GLU A 79 -12.28 21.92 6.75
N THR A 80 -11.93 22.08 5.47
CA THR A 80 -12.49 21.28 4.38
C THR A 80 -12.10 19.81 4.52
N LEU A 81 -10.85 19.52 4.84
CA LEU A 81 -10.39 18.15 5.09
C LEU A 81 -11.15 17.51 6.27
N ARG A 82 -11.30 18.24 7.39
CA ARG A 82 -12.03 17.78 8.58
C ARG A 82 -13.48 17.40 8.31
N LYS A 83 -14.15 18.12 7.40
CA LYS A 83 -15.54 17.82 7.00
C LYS A 83 -15.65 16.58 6.12
N ASN A 84 -14.60 16.27 5.37
CA ASN A 84 -14.61 15.26 4.31
C ASN A 84 -14.04 13.90 4.70
N PHE A 85 -13.30 13.82 5.81
CA PHE A 85 -12.78 12.57 6.34
C PHE A 85 -13.59 12.08 7.54
N LYS A 86 -13.85 10.77 7.58
CA LYS A 86 -14.46 10.08 8.72
C LYS A 86 -13.70 8.81 9.02
N VAL A 87 -13.67 8.41 10.30
CA VAL A 87 -13.15 7.11 10.73
C VAL A 87 -14.31 6.25 11.22
N SER A 88 -14.45 5.06 10.66
CA SER A 88 -15.40 4.04 11.12
C SER A 88 -14.68 2.97 11.93
N ILE A 89 -15.30 2.54 13.02
CA ILE A 89 -14.71 1.65 14.04
C ILE A 89 -15.27 0.22 13.99
N SER A 90 -15.84 -0.20 12.86
CA SER A 90 -16.57 -1.47 12.72
C SER A 90 -15.76 -2.70 13.12
N GLY A 91 -14.44 -2.70 12.90
CA GLY A 91 -13.53 -3.77 13.30
C GLY A 91 -12.68 -3.44 14.54
N ALA A 92 -12.79 -2.24 15.13
CA ALA A 92 -11.83 -1.75 16.11
C ALA A 92 -11.83 -2.57 17.41
N LYS A 93 -13.00 -3.07 17.82
CA LYS A 93 -13.17 -3.83 19.07
C LYS A 93 -12.84 -5.33 18.93
N SER A 94 -12.34 -5.77 17.78
CA SER A 94 -11.97 -7.18 17.58
C SER A 94 -10.80 -7.54 18.50
N ARG A 95 -10.94 -8.65 19.23
CA ARG A 95 -9.85 -9.24 20.02
C ARG A 95 -8.89 -10.07 19.18
N ASP A 96 -9.32 -10.49 17.99
CA ASP A 96 -8.44 -11.11 17.01
C ASP A 96 -7.79 -10.00 16.16
N VAL A 97 -6.46 -9.93 16.19
CA VAL A 97 -5.67 -8.97 15.40
C VAL A 97 -5.97 -9.05 13.91
N LYS A 98 -6.28 -10.25 13.39
CA LYS A 98 -6.64 -10.44 11.98
C LYS A 98 -8.03 -9.90 11.65
N GLY A 99 -8.90 -9.78 12.65
CA GLY A 99 -10.22 -9.15 12.54
C GLY A 99 -10.25 -7.68 12.93
N GLU A 100 -9.14 -7.14 13.44
CA GLU A 100 -9.05 -5.78 13.95
C GLU A 100 -8.68 -4.79 12.85
N TYR A 101 -9.59 -3.85 12.57
CA TYR A 101 -9.40 -2.81 11.56
C TYR A 101 -10.30 -1.59 11.81
N VAL A 102 -9.95 -0.48 11.17
CA VAL A 102 -10.80 0.70 11.03
C VAL A 102 -10.85 1.16 9.58
N ASP A 103 -11.93 1.84 9.20
CA ASP A 103 -12.05 2.41 7.86
C ASP A 103 -11.86 3.92 7.92
N ILE A 104 -11.01 4.46 7.06
CA ILE A 104 -10.99 5.88 6.72
C ILE A 104 -11.87 6.06 5.48
N ILE A 105 -12.88 6.91 5.58
CA ILE A 105 -13.83 7.21 4.50
C ILE A 105 -13.62 8.66 4.08
N TYR A 106 -13.47 8.90 2.78
CA TYR A 106 -13.30 10.22 2.20
C TYR A 106 -14.44 10.59 1.24
N SER A 107 -15.07 11.75 1.47
CA SER A 107 -16.21 12.25 0.68
C SER A 107 -15.92 13.52 -0.13
N GLY A 108 -14.69 14.05 -0.06
CA GLY A 108 -14.34 15.27 -0.78
C GLY A 108 -14.06 15.04 -2.26
N ASP A 109 -14.08 16.12 -3.03
CA ASP A 109 -13.86 16.09 -4.48
C ASP A 109 -12.36 16.21 -4.87
N GLU A 110 -11.50 16.63 -3.95
CA GLU A 110 -10.05 16.76 -4.19
C GLU A 110 -9.38 15.38 -4.24
N ARG A 111 -8.43 15.20 -5.16
CA ARG A 111 -7.54 14.03 -5.16
C ARG A 111 -6.39 14.29 -4.19
N LEU A 112 -6.31 13.50 -3.12
CA LEU A 112 -5.33 13.68 -2.04
C LEU A 112 -4.38 12.50 -1.92
N ASN A 113 -3.08 12.73 -1.96
CA ASN A 113 -2.10 11.74 -1.51
C ASN A 113 -2.06 11.75 0.02
N ILE A 114 -2.35 10.61 0.63
CA ILE A 114 -2.38 10.42 2.09
C ILE A 114 -1.39 9.34 2.55
N SER A 115 -0.44 8.97 1.70
CA SER A 115 0.55 7.92 2.02
C SER A 115 1.33 8.25 3.29
N GLY A 116 1.69 9.52 3.50
CA GLY A 116 2.43 9.94 4.68
C GLY A 116 1.59 10.22 5.93
N TRP A 117 0.26 10.17 5.82
CA TRP A 117 -0.65 10.44 6.94
C TRP A 117 -0.52 9.37 8.01
N ARG A 118 -0.93 9.71 9.23
CA ARG A 118 -0.79 8.82 10.39
C ARG A 118 -2.13 8.57 11.06
N ILE A 119 -2.30 7.34 11.53
CA ILE A 119 -3.43 6.93 12.36
C ILE A 119 -2.90 6.41 13.69
N GLY A 120 -3.53 6.84 14.78
CA GLY A 120 -3.08 6.51 16.12
C GLY A 120 -4.21 6.42 17.14
N ASN A 121 -3.85 6.02 18.36
CA ASN A 121 -4.79 5.80 19.46
C ASN A 121 -4.49 6.73 20.66
N SER A 122 -5.36 6.68 21.66
CA SER A 122 -5.24 7.50 22.89
C SER A 122 -4.01 7.16 23.75
N ARG A 123 -3.42 5.98 23.55
CA ARG A 123 -2.25 5.47 24.29
C ARG A 123 -0.92 5.93 23.70
N GLY A 124 -0.94 6.76 22.66
CA GLY A 124 0.26 7.31 22.02
C GLY A 124 0.85 6.42 20.91
N ALA A 125 0.20 5.31 20.55
CA ALA A 125 0.61 4.54 19.38
C ALA A 125 0.16 5.26 18.10
N GLY A 126 1.03 5.33 17.09
CA GLY A 126 0.71 5.97 15.81
C GLY A 126 1.52 5.40 14.66
N PHE A 127 0.86 5.16 13.53
CA PHE A 127 1.41 4.48 12.37
C PHE A 127 1.16 5.28 11.10
N GLN A 128 2.14 5.30 10.22
CA GLN A 128 1.97 5.88 8.89
C GLN A 128 1.17 4.91 8.00
N LEU A 129 0.29 5.45 7.16
CA LEU A 129 -0.53 4.63 6.25
C LEU A 129 0.31 3.96 5.15
N GLY A 130 1.40 4.60 4.73
CA GLY A 130 2.37 4.07 3.80
C GLY A 130 1.89 4.03 2.36
N HIS A 131 2.71 3.40 1.52
CA HIS A 131 2.43 3.19 0.10
C HIS A 131 1.57 1.95 -0.13
N THR A 132 1.03 1.82 -1.34
CA THR A 132 0.23 0.68 -1.79
C THR A 132 0.71 0.19 -3.15
N THR A 133 0.26 -0.96 -3.63
CA THR A 133 0.36 -1.35 -5.05
C THR A 133 -1.02 -1.38 -5.69
N ASN A 134 -1.14 -0.87 -6.92
CA ASN A 134 -2.35 -0.97 -7.73
C ASN A 134 -2.54 -2.36 -8.35
N LEU A 135 -1.45 -3.13 -8.48
CA LEU A 135 -1.41 -4.46 -9.10
C LEU A 135 -0.73 -5.45 -8.15
N PRO A 136 -1.38 -5.82 -7.04
CA PRO A 136 -0.83 -6.80 -6.09
C PRO A 136 -0.52 -8.12 -6.79
N GLY A 137 0.55 -8.80 -6.35
CA GLY A 137 0.91 -10.16 -6.80
C GLY A 137 1.64 -10.30 -8.14
N LEU A 138 1.83 -9.21 -8.90
CA LEU A 138 2.53 -9.28 -10.20
C LEU A 138 4.03 -8.92 -10.15
N THR A 139 4.51 -8.27 -9.10
CA THR A 139 5.93 -7.93 -8.93
C THR A 139 6.45 -8.35 -7.56
N PRO A 140 7.67 -8.95 -7.47
CA PRO A 140 8.29 -9.29 -6.18
C PRO A 140 8.62 -8.07 -5.33
N ILE A 141 8.93 -6.96 -6.00
CA ILE A 141 9.10 -5.64 -5.41
C ILE A 141 7.79 -4.94 -5.70
N GLY A 142 6.87 -4.90 -4.73
CA GLY A 142 5.60 -4.21 -4.90
C GLY A 142 5.87 -2.79 -5.38
N ASN A 143 5.24 -2.39 -6.49
CA ASN A 143 5.24 -0.98 -6.88
C ASN A 143 4.75 -0.18 -5.67
N GLN A 144 5.52 0.82 -5.23
CA GLN A 144 5.14 1.71 -4.15
C GLN A 144 4.30 2.86 -4.71
N ASP A 145 3.14 2.51 -5.25
CA ASP A 145 2.14 3.49 -5.65
C ASP A 145 1.66 4.30 -4.44
N GLN A 146 1.27 5.53 -4.71
CA GLN A 146 0.72 6.41 -3.67
C GLN A 146 -0.64 5.90 -3.19
N LEU A 147 -0.87 5.93 -1.88
CA LEU A 147 -2.20 5.85 -1.31
C LEU A 147 -2.93 7.17 -1.55
N VAL A 148 -3.94 7.14 -2.42
CA VAL A 148 -4.65 8.34 -2.85
C VAL A 148 -6.13 8.25 -2.46
N ALA A 149 -6.61 9.21 -1.69
CA ALA A 149 -8.03 9.41 -1.44
C ALA A 149 -8.66 10.22 -2.57
N THR A 150 -9.74 9.67 -3.14
CA THR A 150 -10.62 10.35 -4.10
C THR A 150 -12.06 10.18 -3.62
N LYS A 151 -13.01 10.95 -4.17
CA LYS A 151 -14.41 10.90 -3.74
C LYS A 151 -14.93 9.46 -3.60
N GLY A 152 -15.46 9.14 -2.42
CA GLY A 152 -15.98 7.81 -2.09
C GLY A 152 -14.92 6.79 -1.70
N ALA A 153 -13.67 7.20 -1.51
CA ALA A 153 -12.60 6.31 -1.09
C ALA A 153 -12.84 5.69 0.28
N ARG A 154 -12.56 4.38 0.38
CA ARG A 154 -12.52 3.63 1.64
C ARG A 154 -11.16 2.99 1.83
N ILE A 155 -10.46 3.38 2.89
CA ILE A 155 -9.15 2.83 3.24
C ILE A 155 -9.32 1.99 4.50
N HIS A 156 -9.15 0.68 4.36
CA HIS A 156 -9.12 -0.27 5.45
C HIS A 156 -7.74 -0.27 6.09
N VAL A 157 -7.64 0.24 7.32
CA VAL A 157 -6.43 0.16 8.14
C VAL A 157 -6.55 -1.08 9.02
N VAL A 158 -5.85 -2.13 8.63
CA VAL A 158 -5.87 -3.44 9.28
C VAL A 158 -4.64 -3.58 10.18
N THR A 159 -4.83 -4.00 11.43
CA THR A 159 -3.73 -4.08 12.39
C THR A 159 -2.71 -5.17 12.02
N ALA A 160 -3.20 -6.33 11.57
CA ALA A 160 -2.38 -7.50 11.30
C ALA A 160 -1.39 -7.33 10.12
N ARG A 161 -0.61 -8.38 9.87
CA ARG A 161 0.19 -8.53 8.65
C ARG A 161 -0.71 -8.78 7.43
N SER A 162 -0.31 -8.26 6.27
CA SER A 162 -1.00 -8.51 5.00
C SER A 162 -0.95 -10.00 4.63
N PRO A 163 -2.08 -10.64 4.30
CA PRO A 163 -2.09 -12.02 3.81
C PRO A 163 -1.27 -12.23 2.54
N ILE A 164 -1.07 -11.18 1.74
CA ILE A 164 -0.31 -11.22 0.48
C ILE A 164 0.97 -10.38 0.55
N GLY A 165 1.42 -10.04 1.76
CA GLY A 165 2.71 -9.37 2.00
C GLY A 165 2.80 -7.91 1.53
N SER A 166 1.68 -7.27 1.17
CA SER A 166 1.68 -5.88 0.70
C SER A 166 0.40 -5.12 1.07
N ASN A 167 0.50 -3.79 1.11
CA ASN A 167 -0.65 -2.89 1.08
C ASN A 167 -1.08 -2.72 -0.38
N PHE A 168 -2.37 -2.65 -0.66
CA PHE A 168 -2.86 -2.65 -2.04
C PHE A 168 -4.15 -1.87 -2.22
N ARG A 169 -4.36 -1.40 -3.46
CA ARG A 169 -5.65 -0.95 -3.94
C ARG A 169 -6.42 -2.15 -4.51
N ALA A 170 -7.69 -2.28 -4.18
CA ALA A 170 -8.53 -3.29 -4.79
C ALA A 170 -8.72 -3.02 -6.29
N ASN A 171 -8.74 -4.10 -7.06
CA ASN A 171 -9.08 -4.10 -8.47
C ASN A 171 -10.11 -5.19 -8.75
N LYS A 172 -10.67 -5.22 -9.96
CA LYS A 172 -11.71 -6.17 -10.38
C LYS A 172 -11.31 -7.65 -10.21
N CYS A 173 -10.02 -7.95 -10.19
CA CYS A 173 -9.47 -9.30 -10.10
C CYS A 173 -9.05 -9.69 -8.67
N VAL A 174 -9.08 -8.76 -7.70
CA VAL A 174 -8.46 -8.94 -6.37
C VAL A 174 -9.01 -10.14 -5.61
N SER A 175 -10.28 -10.48 -5.84
CA SER A 175 -10.94 -11.58 -5.15
C SER A 175 -10.37 -12.97 -5.50
N TYR A 176 -9.49 -13.12 -6.51
CA TYR A 176 -8.71 -14.35 -6.70
C TYR A 176 -7.86 -14.71 -5.48
N PHE A 177 -7.37 -13.72 -4.74
CA PHE A 177 -6.56 -13.97 -3.55
C PHE A 177 -7.33 -14.67 -2.43
N THR A 178 -8.67 -14.62 -2.45
CA THR A 178 -9.53 -15.28 -1.46
C THR A 178 -9.48 -16.82 -1.54
N GLN A 179 -8.90 -17.40 -2.59
CA GLN A 179 -8.78 -18.84 -2.72
C GLN A 179 -7.87 -19.45 -1.65
N PHE A 180 -6.77 -18.77 -1.32
CA PHE A 180 -5.76 -19.27 -0.40
C PHE A 180 -5.56 -18.36 0.82
N ASN A 181 -6.25 -17.22 0.87
CA ASN A 181 -6.09 -16.24 1.93
C ASN A 181 -7.44 -15.78 2.48
N ALA A 182 -7.48 -15.49 3.77
CA ALA A 182 -8.61 -14.85 4.42
C ALA A 182 -8.35 -13.35 4.56
N PHE A 183 -9.30 -12.53 4.09
CA PHE A 183 -9.26 -11.09 4.22
C PHE A 183 -10.32 -10.60 5.19
N ARG A 184 -9.94 -9.65 6.04
CA ARG A 184 -10.81 -8.91 6.93
C ARG A 184 -10.43 -7.43 6.85
N PRO A 185 -11.36 -6.54 6.46
CA PRO A 185 -12.67 -6.85 5.89
C PRO A 185 -12.55 -7.65 4.58
N SER A 186 -13.65 -8.28 4.15
CA SER A 186 -13.69 -9.11 2.95
C SER A 186 -13.38 -8.30 1.69
N LEU A 187 -12.68 -8.90 0.74
CA LEU A 187 -12.42 -8.28 -0.56
C LEU A 187 -13.70 -8.02 -1.35
N PRO A 188 -13.72 -6.99 -2.22
CA PRO A 188 -14.92 -6.56 -2.91
C PRO A 188 -15.23 -7.46 -4.11
N GLY A 189 -16.52 -7.82 -4.24
CA GLY A 189 -17.18 -8.26 -5.47
C GLY A 189 -16.62 -9.51 -6.19
N PRO A 190 -17.38 -10.04 -7.16
CA PRO A 190 -16.91 -11.11 -8.02
C PRO A 190 -16.01 -10.57 -9.15
N CYS A 191 -15.07 -11.40 -9.58
CA CYS A 191 -14.20 -11.18 -10.74
C CYS A 191 -15.01 -11.37 -12.03
N PRO A 192 -14.46 -10.91 -13.18
CA PRO A 192 -14.96 -11.30 -14.50
C PRO A 192 -15.12 -12.83 -14.55
N SER A 193 -16.23 -13.26 -15.15
CA SER A 193 -16.52 -14.69 -15.21
C SER A 193 -15.75 -15.28 -16.37
N PRO A 194 -14.98 -16.38 -16.16
CA PRO A 194 -14.30 -17.09 -17.25
C PRO A 194 -15.22 -17.46 -18.42
N SER A 195 -16.51 -17.65 -18.14
CA SER A 195 -17.54 -17.94 -19.15
C SER A 195 -17.90 -16.81 -20.11
N ARG A 196 -17.44 -15.59 -19.82
CA ARG A 196 -17.67 -14.40 -20.65
C ARG A 196 -16.40 -13.93 -21.36
N GLU A 197 -15.33 -14.72 -21.28
CA GLU A 197 -14.04 -14.36 -21.86
C GLU A 197 -13.99 -14.70 -23.35
N PRO A 198 -13.19 -13.96 -24.14
CA PRO A 198 -13.01 -14.26 -25.56
C PRO A 198 -12.52 -15.70 -25.80
N GLY A 199 -13.09 -16.35 -26.81
CA GLY A 199 -12.75 -17.72 -27.20
C GLY A 199 -13.61 -18.80 -26.56
N VAL A 200 -14.47 -18.46 -25.59
CA VAL A 200 -15.43 -19.43 -25.01
C VAL A 200 -16.34 -20.04 -26.07
N ASP A 201 -16.80 -19.26 -27.04
CA ASP A 201 -17.73 -19.72 -28.09
C ASP A 201 -17.09 -20.70 -29.10
N ALA A 202 -15.76 -20.76 -29.14
CA ALA A 202 -15.02 -21.68 -30.01
C ALA A 202 -14.74 -23.04 -29.34
N LEU A 203 -15.07 -23.20 -28.07
CA LEU A 203 -14.82 -24.42 -27.31
C LEU A 203 -15.81 -25.53 -27.70
N SER A 204 -15.39 -26.78 -27.55
CA SER A 204 -16.30 -27.93 -27.67
C SER A 204 -17.48 -27.83 -26.68
N ASP A 205 -18.64 -28.40 -27.04
CA ASP A 205 -19.87 -28.35 -26.22
C ASP A 205 -19.64 -28.76 -24.75
N LYS A 206 -18.81 -29.80 -24.55
CA LYS A 206 -18.46 -30.29 -23.23
C LYS A 206 -17.63 -29.27 -22.44
N CYS A 207 -16.64 -28.67 -23.09
CA CYS A 207 -15.81 -27.65 -22.46
C CYS A 207 -16.60 -26.38 -22.16
N PHE A 208 -17.39 -25.91 -23.13
CA PHE A 208 -18.29 -24.77 -22.95
C PHE A 208 -19.23 -24.99 -21.76
N SER A 209 -19.84 -26.16 -21.67
CA SER A 209 -20.72 -26.53 -20.54
C SER A 209 -19.98 -26.49 -19.21
N TYR A 210 -18.75 -27.01 -19.15
CA TYR A 210 -17.93 -26.97 -17.94
C TYR A 210 -17.53 -25.54 -17.55
N VAL A 211 -17.07 -24.73 -18.51
CA VAL A 211 -16.68 -23.34 -18.28
C VAL A 211 -17.87 -22.52 -17.75
N ARG A 212 -19.08 -22.75 -18.26
CA ARG A 212 -20.29 -22.03 -17.82
C ARG A 212 -20.87 -22.55 -16.50
N GLY A 213 -20.87 -23.87 -16.31
CA GLY A 213 -21.56 -24.52 -15.19
C GLY A 213 -20.70 -24.75 -13.95
N ASN A 214 -19.37 -24.88 -14.12
CA ASN A 214 -18.49 -25.36 -13.07
C ASN A 214 -17.37 -24.40 -12.70
N LEU A 215 -17.01 -23.44 -13.56
CA LEU A 215 -16.00 -22.44 -13.22
C LEU A 215 -16.60 -21.27 -12.45
N ASN A 216 -16.29 -21.22 -11.16
CA ASN A 216 -16.57 -20.08 -10.31
C ASN A 216 -15.66 -18.90 -10.69
N SER A 217 -16.21 -17.69 -10.70
CA SER A 217 -15.39 -16.47 -10.77
C SER A 217 -14.39 -16.43 -9.61
N CYS A 218 -13.22 -15.82 -9.85
CA CYS A 218 -12.15 -15.67 -8.86
C CYS A 218 -11.55 -16.97 -8.32
N LYS A 219 -11.68 -18.10 -9.02
CA LYS A 219 -11.06 -19.36 -8.60
C LYS A 219 -10.28 -19.97 -9.75
N THR A 220 -9.05 -20.38 -9.45
CA THR A 220 -8.25 -21.21 -10.33
C THR A 220 -8.48 -22.67 -9.96
N PRO A 221 -9.01 -23.50 -10.88
CA PRO A 221 -9.21 -24.92 -10.62
C PRO A 221 -7.89 -25.60 -10.27
N LEU A 222 -7.88 -26.34 -9.16
CA LEU A 222 -6.71 -27.13 -8.73
C LEU A 222 -6.61 -28.46 -9.50
N SER A 223 -7.74 -28.96 -9.96
CA SER A 223 -7.84 -30.15 -10.78
C SER A 223 -8.96 -29.98 -11.81
N LEU A 224 -8.78 -30.61 -12.97
CA LEU A 224 -9.74 -30.60 -14.06
C LEU A 224 -10.13 -32.05 -14.41
N PRO A 225 -11.38 -32.32 -14.83
CA PRO A 225 -11.82 -33.63 -15.30
C PRO A 225 -11.01 -34.14 -16.51
N PHE A 226 -10.54 -35.39 -16.48
CA PHE A 226 -9.67 -36.01 -17.50
C PHE A 226 -10.26 -36.02 -18.91
N ASP A 227 -11.57 -35.98 -18.99
CA ASP A 227 -12.38 -36.14 -20.19
C ASP A 227 -12.76 -34.82 -20.88
N LEU A 228 -12.25 -33.66 -20.42
CA LEU A 228 -12.48 -32.34 -21.04
C LEU A 228 -11.69 -32.11 -22.34
N GLY A 229 -10.70 -32.94 -22.64
CA GLY A 229 -9.77 -32.72 -23.75
C GLY A 229 -8.70 -31.66 -23.45
N ASN A 230 -7.59 -31.70 -24.18
CA ASN A 230 -6.42 -30.84 -23.92
C ASN A 230 -6.71 -29.37 -24.19
N GLU A 231 -7.37 -29.05 -25.30
CA GLU A 231 -7.73 -27.67 -25.66
C GLU A 231 -8.53 -26.97 -24.54
N CYS A 232 -9.51 -27.68 -23.96
CA CYS A 232 -10.29 -27.15 -22.86
C CYS A 232 -9.44 -26.86 -21.63
N ARG A 233 -8.55 -27.80 -21.28
CA ARG A 233 -7.67 -27.67 -20.13
C ARG A 233 -6.73 -26.49 -20.29
N ASP A 234 -6.15 -26.33 -21.48
CA ASP A 234 -5.27 -25.21 -21.82
C ASP A 234 -6.02 -23.88 -21.76
N PHE A 235 -7.25 -23.84 -22.27
CA PHE A 235 -8.12 -22.66 -22.15
C PHE A 235 -8.35 -22.30 -20.68
N ILE A 236 -8.78 -23.25 -19.86
CA ILE A 236 -9.13 -23.01 -18.46
C ILE A 236 -7.90 -22.59 -17.63
N SER A 237 -6.78 -23.31 -17.78
CA SER A 237 -5.54 -23.02 -17.06
C SER A 237 -4.98 -21.64 -17.39
N ARG A 238 -5.26 -21.11 -18.59
CA ARG A 238 -4.92 -19.74 -18.96
C ARG A 238 -5.93 -18.74 -18.40
N VAL A 239 -7.21 -18.94 -18.68
CA VAL A 239 -8.27 -17.93 -18.49
C VAL A 239 -8.71 -17.79 -17.03
N ALA A 240 -8.76 -18.88 -16.27
CA ALA A 240 -9.24 -18.87 -14.89
C ALA A 240 -8.14 -18.48 -13.88
N THR A 241 -7.37 -17.42 -14.17
CA THR A 241 -6.24 -16.98 -13.35
C THR A 241 -6.29 -15.48 -13.06
N TYR A 242 -5.65 -15.07 -11.96
CA TYR A 242 -5.49 -13.65 -11.64
C TYR A 242 -4.71 -12.91 -12.74
N ASP A 243 -3.61 -13.48 -13.22
CA ASP A 243 -2.76 -12.86 -14.25
C ASP A 243 -3.51 -12.60 -15.56
N TYR A 244 -4.29 -13.59 -16.03
CA TYR A 244 -5.14 -13.40 -17.20
C TYR A 244 -6.19 -12.31 -16.97
N CYS A 245 -6.85 -12.31 -15.81
CA CYS A 245 -7.83 -11.30 -15.47
C CYS A 245 -7.21 -9.88 -15.53
N ILE A 246 -6.02 -9.68 -14.95
CA ILE A 246 -5.34 -8.38 -15.02
C ILE A 246 -5.00 -8.02 -16.47
N THR A 247 -4.40 -8.94 -17.22
CA THR A 247 -3.95 -8.69 -18.59
C THR A 247 -5.08 -8.23 -19.50
N ASN A 248 -6.27 -8.81 -19.34
CA ASN A 248 -7.41 -8.53 -20.22
C ASN A 248 -8.34 -7.42 -19.70
N HIS A 249 -8.38 -7.17 -18.38
CA HIS A 249 -9.33 -6.21 -17.80
C HIS A 249 -8.69 -4.96 -17.20
N ARG A 250 -7.36 -4.82 -17.15
CA ARG A 250 -6.71 -3.65 -16.51
C ARG A 250 -7.08 -2.30 -17.12
N TYR A 251 -7.60 -2.30 -18.34
CA TYR A 251 -8.01 -1.11 -19.07
C TYR A 251 -9.52 -0.85 -18.98
N ASP A 252 -10.28 -1.70 -18.30
CA ASP A 252 -11.70 -1.46 -18.06
C ASP A 252 -11.87 -0.22 -17.18
N THR A 253 -12.86 0.61 -17.49
CA THR A 253 -13.11 1.87 -16.77
C THR A 253 -13.39 1.67 -15.28
N ASP A 254 -13.88 0.50 -14.89
CA ASP A 254 -14.18 0.11 -13.51
C ASP A 254 -13.15 -0.87 -12.92
N PHE A 255 -11.99 -1.03 -13.55
CA PHE A 255 -10.96 -1.98 -13.11
C PHE A 255 -10.46 -1.68 -11.70
N TYR A 256 -9.97 -0.46 -11.47
CA TYR A 256 -9.52 -0.04 -10.14
C TYR A 256 -10.69 0.40 -9.29
N LYS A 257 -10.77 -0.11 -8.06
CA LYS A 257 -11.81 0.28 -7.10
C LYS A 257 -11.32 1.41 -6.20
N ASN A 258 -12.23 2.19 -5.64
CA ASN A 258 -11.91 3.19 -4.63
C ASN A 258 -11.88 2.57 -3.23
N GLU A 259 -11.18 1.44 -3.11
CA GLU A 259 -10.99 0.72 -1.86
C GLU A 259 -9.52 0.30 -1.73
N TRP A 260 -8.95 0.48 -0.53
CA TRP A 260 -7.55 0.20 -0.24
C TRP A 260 -7.44 -0.61 1.05
N TRP A 261 -6.45 -1.50 1.11
CA TRP A 261 -6.03 -2.19 2.31
C TRP A 261 -4.62 -1.75 2.67
N THR A 262 -4.48 -1.13 3.85
CA THR A 262 -3.19 -0.85 4.48
C THR A 262 -3.07 -1.67 5.75
N TYR A 263 -1.93 -2.33 5.91
CA TYR A 263 -1.63 -3.25 7.00
C TYR A 263 -0.53 -2.67 7.87
N LEU A 264 -0.76 -2.65 9.18
CA LEU A 264 0.18 -2.10 10.15
C LEU A 264 1.28 -3.11 10.55
N ASN A 265 1.19 -4.35 10.05
CA ASN A 265 2.17 -5.41 10.26
C ASN A 265 2.40 -5.74 11.75
N ARG A 266 1.34 -5.73 12.55
CA ARG A 266 1.40 -6.05 13.98
C ARG A 266 0.92 -7.46 14.29
N GLU A 267 1.39 -7.99 15.42
CA GLU A 267 0.95 -9.26 15.98
C GLU A 267 -0.08 -9.08 17.10
N ASP A 268 -0.08 -7.92 17.75
CA ASP A 268 -0.99 -7.59 18.84
C ASP A 268 -2.04 -6.54 18.43
N PRO A 269 -3.27 -6.63 18.97
CA PRO A 269 -4.30 -5.60 18.82
C PRO A 269 -3.78 -4.20 19.13
N LEU A 270 -4.23 -3.22 18.36
CA LEU A 270 -3.83 -1.83 18.46
C LEU A 270 -4.87 -0.99 19.21
N TRP A 271 -6.16 -1.29 19.06
CA TRP A 271 -7.23 -0.52 19.66
C TRP A 271 -7.65 -1.16 20.98
N SER A 272 -8.23 -0.38 21.90
CA SER A 272 -8.87 -0.98 23.07
C SER A 272 -10.19 -1.64 22.68
N ASP A 273 -10.50 -2.82 23.20
CA ASP A 273 -11.81 -3.45 22.99
C ASP A 273 -12.94 -2.79 23.82
N ILE A 274 -12.59 -1.92 24.78
CA ILE A 274 -13.53 -1.21 25.65
C ILE A 274 -13.75 0.22 25.17
N ARG A 275 -12.69 1.05 25.22
CA ARG A 275 -12.74 2.48 24.89
C ARG A 275 -11.43 2.97 24.30
N ASP A 276 -11.49 3.72 23.21
CA ASP A 276 -10.31 4.32 22.61
C ASP A 276 -10.66 5.64 21.93
N VAL A 277 -9.62 6.41 21.59
CA VAL A 277 -9.71 7.62 20.77
C VAL A 277 -8.79 7.43 19.58
N ILE A 278 -9.38 7.22 18.41
CA ILE A 278 -8.67 7.02 17.15
C ILE A 278 -8.53 8.36 16.45
N THR A 279 -7.29 8.73 16.13
CA THR A 279 -6.95 10.03 15.55
C THR A 279 -6.26 9.83 14.21
N LEU A 280 -6.75 10.52 13.19
CA LEU A 280 -6.12 10.64 11.88
C LEU A 280 -5.45 12.02 11.78
N THR A 281 -4.15 12.03 11.47
CA THR A 281 -3.37 13.26 11.26
C THR A 281 -2.74 13.28 9.87
N ASP A 282 -2.56 14.48 9.33
CA ASP A 282 -1.76 14.65 8.12
C ASP A 282 -0.25 14.50 8.38
N GLU A 283 0.55 14.68 7.34
CA GLU A 283 2.03 14.58 7.37
C GLU A 283 2.68 15.66 8.24
N SER A 284 2.00 16.79 8.45
CA SER A 284 2.46 17.90 9.28
C SER A 284 2.03 17.74 10.76
N GLY A 285 1.28 16.69 11.09
CA GLY A 285 0.77 16.43 12.42
C GLY A 285 -0.54 17.16 12.74
N ASN A 286 -1.20 17.80 11.76
CA ASN A 286 -2.50 18.43 12.01
C ASN A 286 -3.56 17.34 12.14
N VAL A 287 -4.43 17.48 13.14
CA VAL A 287 -5.58 16.58 13.31
C VAL A 287 -6.62 16.83 12.23
N ILE A 288 -6.89 15.78 11.46
CA ILE A 288 -7.89 15.75 10.40
C ILE A 288 -9.23 15.26 10.94
N THR A 289 -9.23 14.18 11.72
CA THR A 289 -10.45 13.73 12.40
C THR A 289 -10.10 12.86 13.60
N THR A 290 -11.03 12.81 14.55
CA THR A 290 -10.95 11.95 15.73
C THR A 290 -12.28 11.22 15.91
N THR A 291 -12.24 9.99 16.39
CA THR A 291 -13.43 9.20 16.72
C THR A 291 -13.18 8.41 17.99
N SER A 292 -14.15 8.42 18.90
CA SER A 292 -14.08 7.71 20.18
C SER A 292 -15.23 6.74 20.35
N TYR A 293 -15.05 5.73 21.21
CA TYR A 293 -16.08 4.76 21.58
C TYR A 293 -15.88 4.19 22.97
#